data_AF-A0A1G6HL64-F1
#
_entry.id   AF-A0A1G6HL64-F1
#
_cell.length_a   1.000
_cell.length_b   1.000
_cell.length_c   1.000
_cell.angle_alpha   90.00
_cell.angle_beta   90.00
_cell.angle_gamma   90.00
#
_symmetry.space_group_name_H-M   'P 1'
#
loop_
_entity.id
_entity.type
_entity.pdbx_description
1 polymer ?
#
loop_
_entity_poly.entity_id
_entity_poly.type
_entity_poly.pdbx_seq_one_letter_code
_entity_poly.pdbx_strand_id
1 'polypeptide(L)' 'MLSSDLIAQYGPRESMEYDVVIVGGGPAGLSAAIRLKQQAAEKGVEIGV' A
#
# COMPACT_ATOMS: atom_id res chain seq x y z
N MET A 1 -6.33 20.15 -21.24
CA MET A 1 -6.82 18.76 -21.20
C MET A 1 -7.78 18.68 -20.03
N LEU A 2 -9.03 18.33 -20.28
CA LEU A 2 -10.04 18.25 -19.22
C LEU A 2 -9.88 16.92 -18.47
N SER A 3 -10.22 16.90 -17.19
CA SER A 3 -10.13 15.67 -16.37
C SER A 3 -10.95 14.51 -16.96
N SER A 4 -12.02 14.80 -17.69
CA SER A 4 -12.83 13.83 -18.44
C SER A 4 -12.04 13.09 -19.53
N ASP A 5 -11.12 13.77 -20.22
CA ASP A 5 -10.35 13.22 -21.32
C ASP A 5 -9.34 12.18 -20.82
N LEU A 6 -8.76 12.42 -19.64
CA LEU A 6 -7.82 11.51 -18.99
C LEU A 6 -8.50 10.22 -18.49
N ILE A 7 -9.70 10.34 -17.93
CA ILE A 7 -10.48 9.17 -17.46
C ILE A 7 -10.92 8.31 -18.66
N ALA A 8 -11.31 8.93 -19.78
CA ALA A 8 -11.66 8.19 -21.00
C ALA A 8 -10.47 7.42 -21.58
N GLN A 9 -9.26 7.97 -21.49
CA GLN A 9 -8.05 7.37 -22.05
C GLN A 9 -7.40 6.30 -21.15
N TYR A 10 -7.42 6.49 -19.82
CA TYR A 10 -6.67 5.65 -18.88
C TYR A 10 -7.54 4.93 -17.84
N GLY A 11 -8.85 5.16 -17.85
CA GLY A 11 -9.77 4.60 -16.87
C GLY A 11 -9.80 5.36 -15.53
N PRO A 12 -10.71 4.98 -14.62
CA PRO A 12 -10.75 5.54 -13.27
C PRO A 12 -9.53 5.10 -12.45
N ARG A 13 -9.13 5.92 -11.47
CA ARG A 13 -8.05 5.55 -10.53
C ARG A 13 -8.56 4.47 -9.57
N GLU A 14 -7.76 3.43 -9.39
CA GLU A 14 -7.98 2.46 -8.33
C GLU A 14 -7.47 3.01 -6.99
N SER A 15 -8.22 2.74 -5.92
CA SER A 15 -7.86 3.11 -4.55
C SER A 15 -8.19 1.96 -3.62
N MET A 16 -7.29 1.72 -2.67
CA MET A 16 -7.43 0.69 -1.65
C MET A 16 -6.96 1.26 -0.32
N GLU A 17 -7.59 0.85 0.78
CA GLU A 17 -7.20 1.26 2.13
C GLU A 17 -6.15 0.31 2.70
N TYR A 18 -5.11 0.88 3.31
CA TYR A 18 -4.04 0.17 3.99
C TYR A 18 -3.62 0.98 5.22
N ASP A 19 -3.19 0.30 6.30
CA ASP A 19 -2.62 0.97 7.47
C ASP A 19 -1.24 1.55 7.15
N VAL A 20 -0.45 0.81 6.36
CA VAL A 20 0.87 1.22 5.91
C VAL A 20 1.04 0.82 4.45
N VAL A 21 1.56 1.74 3.62
CA VAL A 21 1.92 1.46 2.22
C VAL A 21 3.44 1.45 2.09
N ILE A 22 4.00 0.36 1.56
CA ILE A 22 5.43 0.23 1.28
C ILE A 22 5.69 0.35 -0.22
N VAL A 23 6.42 1.40 -0.61
CA VAL A 23 6.80 1.62 -2.02
C VAL A 23 8.17 0.99 -2.29
N GLY A 24 8.17 -0.14 -2.99
CA GLY A 24 9.37 -0.83 -3.45
C GLY A 24 9.63 -2.16 -2.71
N GLY A 25 9.56 -3.27 -3.45
CA GLY A 25 9.78 -4.64 -2.96
C GLY A 25 11.25 -5.07 -2.88
N GLY A 26 12.15 -4.16 -2.47
CA GLY A 26 13.56 -4.49 -2.26
C GLY A 26 13.84 -5.03 -0.84
N PRO A 27 15.09 -5.36 -0.50
CA PRO A 27 15.45 -5.88 0.82
C PRO A 27 14.98 -4.98 1.98
N ALA A 28 15.12 -3.65 1.82
CA ALA A 28 14.65 -2.70 2.82
C ALA A 28 13.11 -2.70 2.97
N GLY A 29 12.37 -2.72 1.86
CA GLY A 29 10.90 -2.72 1.86
C GLY A 29 10.32 -4.00 2.45
N LEU A 30 10.84 -5.17 2.04
CA LEU A 30 10.40 -6.44 2.62
C LEU A 30 10.78 -6.55 4.10
N SER A 31 11.97 -6.08 4.48
CA SER A 31 12.37 -6.08 5.89
C SER A 31 11.46 -5.21 6.75
N ALA A 32 11.04 -4.05 6.24
CA ALA A 32 10.05 -3.20 6.89
C ALA A 32 8.69 -3.90 6.99
N ALA A 33 8.21 -4.52 5.92
CA ALA A 33 6.93 -5.23 5.90
C ALA A 33 6.90 -6.38 6.92
N ILE A 34 7.95 -7.21 6.93
CA ILE A 34 8.09 -8.33 7.84
C ILE A 34 8.15 -7.83 9.29
N ARG A 35 8.95 -6.80 9.57
CA ARG A 35 9.08 -6.28 10.94
C ARG A 35 7.77 -5.68 11.45
N LEU A 36 7.03 -4.97 10.60
CA LEU A 36 5.71 -4.43 10.94
C LEU A 36 4.73 -5.55 11.33
N LYS A 37 4.66 -6.63 10.54
CA LYS A 37 3.81 -7.79 10.86
C LYS A 37 4.23 -8.49 12.16
N GLN A 38 5.52 -8.61 12.45
CA GLN A 38 6.01 -9.15 13.72
C GLN A 38 5.57 -8.28 14.91
N GLN A 39 5.71 -6.95 14.84
CA GLN A 39 5.29 -6.04 15.90
C GLN A 39 3.77 -6.05 16.12
N ALA A 40 3.00 -6.18 15.04
CA ALA A 40 1.54 -6.31 15.12
C ALA A 40 1.14 -7.59 15.86
N ALA A 41 1.77 -8.72 15.51
CA ALA A 41 1.56 -9.98 16.21
C ALA A 41 1.96 -9.91 17.70
N GLU A 42 3.10 -9.30 18.03
CA GLU A 42 3.53 -9.06 19.42
C GLU A 42 2.51 -8.25 20.23
N LYS A 43 1.81 -7.31 19.58
CA LYS A 43 0.79 -6.44 20.20
C LYS A 43 -0.62 -7.01 20.12
N GLY A 44 -0.81 -8.17 19.49
CA GLY A 44 -2.13 -8.77 19.28
C GLY A 44 -3.06 -7.95 18.39
N VAL A 45 -2.50 -7.14 17.49
CA VAL A 45 -3.27 -6.35 16.51
C VAL A 45 -2.99 -6.85 15.10
N GLU A 46 -3.97 -6.67 14.21
CA GLU A 46 -3.80 -6.94 12.78
C GLU A 46 -3.62 -5.62 12.04
N ILE A 47 -2.67 -5.59 11.10
CA ILE A 47 -2.40 -4.43 10.23
C ILE A 47 -2.29 -4.86 8.77
N GLY A 48 -2.80 -4.06 7.85
CA GLY A 48 -2.59 -4.19 6.40
C GLY A 48 -1.28 -3.49 5.96
N VAL A 49 -0.44 -4.22 5.23
CA VAL A 49 0.82 -3.75 4.63
C VAL A 49 0.86 -4.12 3.16
#